data_AF-H5SLB6-F1
#
_entry.id   AF-H5SLB6-F1
#
_cell.length_a   1.000
_cell.length_b   1.000
_cell.length_c   1.000
_cell.angle_alpha   90.00
_cell.angle_beta   90.00
_cell.angle_gamma   90.00
#
_symmetry.space_group_name_H-M   'P 1'
#
loop_
_entity.id
_entity.type
_entity.pdbx_description
1 polymer ?
#
loop_
_entity_poly.entity_id
_entity_poly.type
_entity_poly.pdbx_seq_one_letter_code
_entity_poly.pdbx_strand_id
1 'polypeptide(L)'
;MMYRLVALIVSAGMAAILARFQAAPFWPGFLAFFVVLAAGAAILELAVAQAEEEPFVRRVSWGSFLIRLALGLGLYLSLSFYGYPNEQERAGYVFTDAYRRDQQAWELAQSGLPLTRAFEERFYADQYGGLLAISAALYRYLSPDAHRPLLIVALAAWVGALGGVYFWRLARRALPLQAARMATWLFAFYPEALLLGASQMREPFLLTFSALFFFGVMRAREEGLLFHWEALAGIGGLLLISPAGALAFSLALAFWLWMERGKRLPGWVWGALLSLVLVGAALFVVSVRGTSVQEGSGLDVIGEWSRLVVRWGAYQLERSSGWVQKLFREMPPIFQLPFVVGYGFLQPILPAALVEPASPLRQAIAIGRALGWYILLPLLLFAFRAVWKSPMPERRGWMALLILVWAWMIVAALRGGGDQWDNPRYRLFFLVFQALLAAYAWIQRDRWWRRLLAVEAFALLVFLQWYLSRYYHLGGRLPFFAMIGLILAFALLMFLGGWFWDRRRSGR
;
A
#
# COMPACT_ATOMS: atom_id res chain seq x y z
N MET A 1 -3.05 -4.14 -34.75
CA MET A 1 -3.13 -2.74 -35.23
C MET A 1 -4.31 -2.00 -34.61
N MET A 2 -5.54 -2.55 -34.65
CA MET A 2 -6.76 -1.93 -34.11
C MET A 2 -6.65 -1.47 -32.64
N TYR A 3 -6.16 -2.31 -31.72
CA TYR A 3 -6.04 -1.94 -30.30
C TYR A 3 -5.10 -0.76 -30.02
N ARG A 4 -4.02 -0.63 -30.79
CA ARG A 4 -3.07 0.49 -30.63
C ARG A 4 -3.68 1.82 -31.07
N LEU A 5 -4.45 1.80 -32.16
CA LEU A 5 -5.18 2.97 -32.64
C LEU A 5 -6.27 3.40 -31.64
N VAL A 6 -7.02 2.45 -31.11
CA VAL A 6 -8.03 2.72 -30.07
C VAL A 6 -7.37 3.31 -28.82
N ALA A 7 -6.25 2.76 -28.36
CA ALA A 7 -5.52 3.28 -27.20
C ALA A 7 -5.04 4.72 -27.40
N LEU A 8 -4.58 5.09 -28.61
CA LEU A 8 -4.19 6.46 -28.95
C LEU A 8 -5.38 7.42 -28.95
N ILE A 9 -6.50 7.05 -29.57
CA ILE A 9 -7.72 7.86 -29.59
C ILE A 9 -8.25 8.08 -28.17
N VAL A 10 -8.29 7.01 -27.36
CA VAL A 10 -8.71 7.09 -25.95
C VAL A 10 -7.76 7.98 -25.15
N SER A 11 -6.44 7.86 -25.36
CA SER A 11 -5.45 8.72 -24.70
C SER A 11 -5.64 10.19 -25.06
N ALA A 12 -5.93 10.51 -26.33
CA ALA A 12 -6.24 11.87 -26.77
C ALA A 12 -7.52 12.41 -26.12
N GLY A 13 -8.59 11.61 -26.09
CA GLY A 13 -9.83 11.99 -25.41
C GLY A 13 -9.64 12.28 -23.93
N MET A 14 -8.91 11.41 -23.21
CA MET A 14 -8.58 11.61 -21.80
C MET A 14 -7.68 12.83 -21.59
N ALA A 15 -6.68 13.04 -22.44
CA ALA A 15 -5.81 14.20 -22.37
C ALA A 15 -6.59 15.52 -22.51
N ALA A 16 -7.55 15.57 -23.43
CA ALA A 16 -8.41 16.73 -23.61
C ALA A 16 -9.27 17.01 -22.37
N ILE A 17 -9.84 15.95 -21.76
CA ILE A 17 -10.60 16.09 -20.51
C ILE A 17 -9.71 16.63 -19.39
N LEU A 18 -8.54 16.02 -19.15
CA LEU A 18 -7.64 16.45 -18.07
C LEU A 18 -7.13 17.89 -18.28
N ALA A 19 -6.76 18.24 -19.52
CA ALA A 19 -6.32 19.60 -19.86
C ALA A 19 -7.41 20.65 -19.64
N ARG A 20 -8.69 20.30 -19.86
CA ARG A 20 -9.82 21.21 -19.65
C ARG A 20 -10.04 21.58 -18.18
N PHE A 21 -9.66 20.70 -17.25
CA PHE A 21 -9.83 20.87 -15.81
C PHE A 21 -8.56 21.30 -15.07
N GLN A 22 -7.52 21.66 -15.82
CA GLN A 22 -6.22 22.06 -15.29
C GLN A 22 -5.89 23.51 -15.68
N ALA A 23 -4.77 24.02 -15.16
CA ALA A 23 -4.33 25.37 -15.45
C ALA A 23 -4.16 25.60 -16.96
N ALA A 24 -4.67 26.74 -17.43
CA ALA A 24 -4.51 27.22 -18.80
C ALA A 24 -3.02 27.51 -19.10
N PRO A 25 -2.59 27.52 -20.38
CA PRO A 25 -3.35 27.28 -21.63
C PRO A 25 -3.69 25.80 -21.92
N PHE A 26 -4.74 25.57 -22.72
CA PHE A 26 -5.26 24.22 -23.04
C PHE A 26 -4.29 23.37 -23.85
N TRP A 27 -3.71 23.89 -24.94
CA TRP A 27 -2.92 23.09 -25.88
C TRP A 27 -1.63 22.50 -25.28
N PRO A 28 -0.81 23.26 -24.53
CA PRO A 28 0.33 22.69 -23.82
C PRO A 28 -0.10 21.63 -22.80
N GLY A 29 -1.18 21.88 -22.05
CA GLY A 29 -1.75 20.89 -21.14
C GLY A 29 -2.18 19.61 -21.85
N PHE A 30 -2.91 19.73 -22.97
CA PHE A 30 -3.34 18.61 -23.79
C PHE A 30 -2.15 17.78 -24.27
N LEU A 31 -1.11 18.43 -24.82
CA LEU A 31 0.08 17.74 -25.31
C LEU A 31 0.81 17.02 -24.17
N ALA A 32 0.98 17.67 -23.01
CA ALA A 32 1.60 17.09 -21.83
C ALA A 32 0.87 15.81 -21.39
N PHE A 33 -0.45 15.88 -21.24
CA PHE A 33 -1.27 14.73 -20.87
C PHE A 33 -1.25 13.65 -21.95
N PHE A 34 -1.35 14.02 -23.22
CA PHE A 34 -1.36 13.08 -24.33
C PHE A 34 -0.06 12.28 -24.39
N VAL A 35 1.09 12.93 -24.24
CA VAL A 35 2.40 12.25 -24.22
C VAL A 35 2.46 11.23 -23.08
N VAL A 36 2.09 11.62 -21.85
CA VAL A 36 2.10 10.72 -20.69
C VAL A 36 1.14 9.55 -20.88
N LEU A 37 -0.10 9.83 -21.31
CA LEU A 37 -1.14 8.82 -21.47
C LEU A 37 -0.85 7.86 -22.63
N ALA A 38 -0.40 8.37 -23.78
CA ALA A 38 -0.10 7.55 -24.95
C ALA A 38 1.15 6.69 -24.74
N ALA A 39 2.22 7.25 -24.15
CA ALA A 39 3.42 6.50 -23.81
C ALA A 39 3.10 5.40 -22.78
N GLY A 40 2.31 5.76 -21.75
CA GLY A 40 1.82 4.80 -20.79
C GLY A 40 1.02 3.69 -21.47
N ALA A 41 -0.03 4.04 -22.22
CA ALA A 41 -0.85 3.06 -22.93
C ALA A 41 -0.02 2.09 -23.78
N ALA A 42 0.99 2.59 -24.51
CA ALA A 42 1.89 1.77 -25.29
C ALA A 42 2.69 0.79 -24.43
N ILE A 43 3.30 1.25 -23.33
CA ILE A 43 4.08 0.38 -22.44
C ILE A 43 3.18 -0.65 -21.74
N LEU A 44 1.96 -0.27 -21.34
CA LEU A 44 1.02 -1.19 -20.71
C LEU A 44 0.59 -2.29 -21.68
N GLU A 45 0.27 -1.93 -22.92
CA GLU A 45 -0.06 -2.88 -23.98
C GLU A 45 1.09 -3.83 -24.30
N LEU A 46 2.33 -3.34 -24.33
CA LEU A 46 3.52 -4.18 -24.52
C LEU A 46 3.69 -5.17 -23.36
N ALA A 47 3.44 -4.75 -22.12
CA ALA A 47 3.51 -5.61 -20.96
C ALA A 47 2.37 -6.65 -20.94
N VAL A 48 1.15 -6.25 -21.27
CA VAL A 48 -0.04 -7.12 -21.36
C VAL A 48 0.15 -8.19 -22.43
N ALA A 49 0.71 -7.84 -23.59
CA ALA A 49 0.96 -8.78 -24.69
C ALA A 49 1.96 -9.90 -24.32
N GLN A 50 2.76 -9.70 -23.28
CA GLN A 50 3.71 -10.72 -22.77
C GLN A 50 3.11 -11.61 -21.66
N ALA A 51 1.86 -11.37 -21.25
CA ALA A 51 1.21 -12.10 -20.18
C ALA A 51 0.36 -13.26 -20.69
N GLU A 52 0.40 -14.40 -19.99
CA GLU A 52 -0.61 -15.45 -20.14
C GLU A 52 -2.00 -14.89 -19.81
N GLU A 53 -3.06 -15.46 -20.40
CA GLU A 53 -4.45 -14.99 -20.19
C GLU A 53 -4.63 -13.51 -20.53
N GLU A 54 -4.07 -13.07 -21.66
CA GLU A 54 -4.09 -11.68 -22.12
C GLU A 54 -5.45 -10.98 -21.94
N PRO A 55 -6.62 -11.57 -22.29
CA PRO A 55 -7.92 -10.89 -22.12
C PRO A 55 -8.28 -10.60 -20.66
N PHE A 56 -7.83 -11.42 -19.73
CA PHE A 56 -8.02 -11.17 -18.29
C PHE A 56 -7.13 -10.02 -17.82
N VAL A 57 -5.83 -10.11 -18.12
CA VAL A 57 -4.82 -9.13 -17.69
C VAL A 57 -5.11 -7.75 -18.28
N ARG A 58 -5.51 -7.70 -19.55
CA ARG A 58 -5.95 -6.49 -20.26
C ARG A 58 -7.11 -5.82 -19.53
N ARG A 59 -8.18 -6.57 -19.23
CA ARG A 59 -9.37 -6.02 -18.54
C ARG A 59 -9.04 -5.51 -17.14
N VAL A 60 -8.28 -6.29 -16.37
CA VAL A 60 -7.88 -5.88 -15.02
C VAL A 60 -7.01 -4.64 -15.06
N SER A 61 -5.97 -4.62 -15.90
CA SER A 61 -5.00 -3.52 -15.92
C SER A 61 -5.61 -2.22 -16.48
N TRP A 62 -6.39 -2.30 -17.55
CA TRP A 62 -7.12 -1.12 -18.06
C TRP A 62 -8.22 -0.67 -17.10
N GLY A 63 -9.01 -1.57 -16.52
CA GLY A 63 -10.02 -1.19 -15.53
C GLY A 63 -9.40 -0.51 -14.31
N SER A 64 -8.27 -1.06 -13.84
CA SER A 64 -7.44 -0.55 -12.75
C SER A 64 -6.88 0.87 -13.05
N PHE A 65 -6.40 1.10 -14.28
CA PHE A 65 -5.97 2.41 -14.75
C PHE A 65 -7.13 3.43 -14.81
N LEU A 66 -8.23 3.06 -15.48
CA LEU A 66 -9.39 3.92 -15.68
C LEU A 66 -10.02 4.35 -14.35
N ILE A 67 -10.16 3.41 -13.41
CA ILE A 67 -10.70 3.69 -12.08
C ILE A 67 -9.79 4.67 -11.33
N ARG A 68 -8.46 4.48 -11.36
CA ARG A 68 -7.52 5.40 -10.70
C ARG A 68 -7.57 6.80 -11.29
N LEU A 69 -7.61 6.90 -12.63
CA LEU A 69 -7.65 8.19 -13.31
C LEU A 69 -8.97 8.91 -13.05
N ALA A 70 -10.11 8.20 -13.13
CA ALA A 70 -11.42 8.75 -12.84
C ALA A 70 -11.56 9.16 -11.37
N LEU A 71 -11.09 8.33 -10.45
CA LEU A 71 -11.06 8.64 -9.03
C LEU A 71 -10.17 9.86 -8.76
N GLY A 72 -9.01 9.96 -9.40
CA GLY A 72 -8.07 11.06 -9.19
C GLY A 72 -8.60 12.38 -9.73
N LEU A 73 -9.19 12.39 -10.93
CA LEU A 73 -9.89 13.57 -11.46
C LEU A 73 -11.10 13.94 -10.57
N GLY A 74 -11.90 12.95 -10.17
CA GLY A 74 -13.06 13.16 -9.31
C GLY A 74 -12.68 13.76 -7.96
N LEU A 75 -11.62 13.25 -7.31
CA LEU A 75 -11.09 13.78 -6.07
C LEU A 75 -10.55 15.20 -6.24
N TYR A 76 -9.74 15.44 -7.28
CA TYR A 76 -9.20 16.76 -7.57
C TYR A 76 -10.30 17.82 -7.71
N LEU A 77 -11.40 17.49 -8.41
CA LEU A 77 -12.52 18.41 -8.62
C LEU A 77 -13.43 18.56 -7.39
N SER A 78 -13.61 17.49 -6.61
CA SER A 78 -14.59 17.48 -5.50
C SER A 78 -14.03 18.00 -4.18
N LEU A 79 -12.72 17.87 -3.94
CA LEU A 79 -12.09 18.27 -2.68
C LEU A 79 -12.25 19.77 -2.38
N SER A 80 -12.26 20.64 -3.40
CA SER A 80 -12.46 22.08 -3.21
C SER A 80 -13.84 22.45 -2.70
N PHE A 81 -14.85 21.61 -2.93
CA PHE A 81 -16.24 21.86 -2.54
C PHE A 81 -16.69 21.02 -1.34
N TYR A 82 -16.28 19.76 -1.29
CA TYR A 82 -16.75 18.77 -0.31
C TYR A 82 -15.67 18.30 0.65
N GLY A 83 -14.44 18.81 0.54
CA GLY A 83 -13.35 18.56 1.48
C GLY A 83 -13.38 19.51 2.69
N TYR A 84 -12.37 19.37 3.55
CA TYR A 84 -12.17 20.31 4.65
C TYR A 84 -11.69 21.68 4.14
N PRO A 85 -11.99 22.78 4.86
CA PRO A 85 -11.63 24.14 4.46
C PRO A 85 -10.15 24.46 4.72
N ASN A 86 -9.24 23.66 4.18
CA ASN A 86 -7.79 23.87 4.24
C ASN A 86 -7.22 24.08 2.83
N GLU A 87 -6.03 24.69 2.73
CA GLU A 87 -5.41 25.03 1.44
C GLU A 87 -5.16 23.79 0.57
N GLN A 88 -4.72 22.70 1.20
CA GLN A 88 -4.40 21.44 0.54
C GLN A 88 -5.61 20.84 -0.20
N GLU A 89 -6.75 20.70 0.46
CA GLU A 89 -7.96 20.13 -0.15
C GLU A 89 -8.58 21.09 -1.16
N ARG A 90 -8.51 22.40 -0.89
CA ARG A 90 -8.89 23.41 -1.89
C ARG A 90 -8.04 23.35 -3.16
N ALA A 91 -6.78 22.95 -3.04
CA ALA A 91 -5.88 22.70 -4.16
C ALA A 91 -6.06 21.31 -4.80
N GLY A 92 -7.01 20.49 -4.34
CA GLY A 92 -7.32 19.18 -4.94
C GLY A 92 -6.45 18.01 -4.44
N TYR A 93 -5.82 18.12 -3.27
CA TYR A 93 -4.95 17.07 -2.72
C TYR A 93 -5.55 16.36 -1.51
N VAL A 94 -5.63 15.03 -1.57
CA VAL A 94 -6.10 14.20 -0.45
C VAL A 94 -5.10 14.19 0.72
N PHE A 95 -3.80 14.19 0.40
CA PHE A 95 -2.69 14.03 1.34
C PHE A 95 -1.82 15.28 1.43
N THR A 96 -1.43 15.66 2.66
CA THR A 96 -0.58 16.84 2.90
C THR A 96 0.82 16.67 2.34
N ASP A 97 1.39 15.47 2.49
CA ASP A 97 2.70 15.13 1.93
C ASP A 97 2.71 15.29 0.41
N ALA A 98 1.62 14.90 -0.26
CA ALA A 98 1.47 15.05 -1.70
C ALA A 98 1.48 16.53 -2.11
N TYR A 99 0.69 17.37 -1.44
CA TYR A 99 0.63 18.80 -1.72
C TYR A 99 2.00 19.48 -1.54
N ARG A 100 2.66 19.27 -0.40
CA ARG A 100 3.96 19.89 -0.12
C ARG A 100 5.02 19.44 -1.11
N ARG A 101 5.11 18.14 -1.40
CA ARG A 101 6.09 17.60 -2.35
C ARG A 101 5.86 18.11 -3.75
N ASP A 102 4.60 18.19 -4.19
CA ASP A 102 4.27 18.62 -5.54
C ASP A 102 4.55 20.11 -5.76
N GLN A 103 4.31 20.96 -4.75
CA GLN A 103 4.73 22.37 -4.75
C GLN A 103 6.25 22.49 -4.85
N GLN A 104 7.00 21.75 -4.03
CA GLN A 104 8.47 21.75 -4.10
C GLN A 104 9.01 21.23 -5.44
N ALA A 105 8.35 20.25 -6.04
CA ALA A 105 8.70 19.77 -7.38
C ALA A 105 8.46 20.85 -8.45
N TRP A 106 7.38 21.62 -8.34
CA TRP A 106 7.10 22.75 -9.21
C TRP A 106 8.15 23.87 -9.04
N GLU A 107 8.49 24.22 -7.80
CA GLU A 107 9.56 25.18 -7.50
C GLU A 107 10.90 24.76 -8.10
N LEU A 108 11.29 23.48 -7.91
CA LEU A 108 12.51 22.95 -8.51
C LEU A 108 12.45 23.04 -10.03
N ALA A 109 11.33 22.67 -10.66
CA ALA A 109 11.16 22.72 -12.10
C ALA A 109 11.43 24.13 -12.67
N GLN A 110 10.96 25.17 -11.99
CA GLN A 110 11.10 26.59 -12.39
C GLN A 110 12.45 27.21 -12.02
N SER A 111 13.20 26.63 -11.08
CA SER A 111 14.43 27.24 -10.54
C SER A 111 15.65 27.28 -11.47
N GLY A 112 15.63 26.56 -12.60
CA GLY A 112 16.81 26.36 -13.46
C GLY A 112 17.91 25.45 -12.87
N LEU A 113 17.78 25.03 -11.61
CA LEU A 113 18.75 24.15 -10.95
C LEU A 113 18.72 22.72 -11.51
N PRO A 114 19.80 21.94 -11.39
CA PRO A 114 19.80 20.52 -11.74
C PRO A 114 18.71 19.73 -10.99
N LEU A 115 18.06 18.78 -11.66
CA LEU A 115 17.02 17.94 -11.03
C LEU A 115 17.56 17.07 -9.89
N THR A 116 18.87 16.83 -9.85
CA THR A 116 19.55 16.13 -8.74
C THR A 116 19.45 16.89 -7.42
N ARG A 117 19.12 18.19 -7.43
CA ARG A 117 18.83 18.95 -6.21
C ARG A 117 17.64 18.39 -5.43
N ALA A 118 16.76 17.62 -6.08
CA ALA A 118 15.67 16.93 -5.41
C ALA A 118 16.12 16.01 -4.25
N PHE A 119 17.39 15.58 -4.24
CA PHE A 119 17.95 14.69 -3.21
C PHE A 119 18.64 15.45 -2.06
N GLU A 120 18.57 16.79 -2.04
CA GLU A 120 19.17 17.63 -1.00
C GLU A 120 18.16 18.09 0.06
N GLU A 121 18.65 18.45 1.25
CA GLU A 121 17.82 18.85 2.41
C GLU A 121 16.88 20.04 2.14
N ARG A 122 17.22 20.89 1.14
CA ARG A 122 16.35 22.01 0.73
C ARG A 122 14.97 21.54 0.27
N PHE A 123 14.86 20.35 -0.32
CA PHE A 123 13.64 19.78 -0.86
C PHE A 123 13.14 18.61 0.01
N TYR A 124 12.88 18.92 1.28
CA TYR A 124 12.60 17.94 2.34
C TYR A 124 11.23 17.24 2.26
N ALA A 125 10.29 17.70 1.43
CA ALA A 125 8.93 17.15 1.42
C ALA A 125 8.85 15.76 0.77
N ASP A 126 9.87 15.36 0.00
CA ASP A 126 10.10 13.95 -0.34
C ASP A 126 11.25 13.41 0.48
N GLN A 127 10.97 12.42 1.34
CA GLN A 127 11.95 11.79 2.22
C GLN A 127 13.22 11.31 1.49
N TYR A 128 13.11 10.98 0.18
CA TYR A 128 14.22 10.45 -0.61
C TYR A 128 14.43 11.16 -1.96
N GLY A 129 13.67 12.22 -2.26
CA GLY A 129 13.82 13.01 -3.48
C GLY A 129 13.39 12.38 -4.81
N GLY A 130 13.25 11.06 -4.91
CA GLY A 130 13.01 10.38 -6.18
C GLY A 130 11.71 10.75 -6.90
N LEU A 131 10.58 10.81 -6.16
CA LEU A 131 9.31 11.20 -6.77
C LEU A 131 9.27 12.71 -7.04
N LEU A 132 9.90 13.51 -6.18
CA LEU A 132 10.09 14.94 -6.43
C LEU A 132 10.88 15.20 -7.72
N ALA A 133 11.97 14.46 -7.95
CA ALA A 133 12.76 14.57 -9.18
C ALA A 133 11.95 14.22 -10.43
N ILE A 134 11.13 13.15 -10.37
CA ILE A 134 10.24 12.75 -11.46
C ILE A 134 9.17 13.82 -11.71
N SER A 135 8.52 14.32 -10.66
CA SER A 135 7.53 15.40 -10.77
C SER A 135 8.15 16.67 -11.35
N ALA A 136 9.32 17.08 -10.88
CA ALA A 136 10.03 18.26 -11.37
C ALA A 136 10.45 18.10 -12.84
N ALA A 137 10.86 16.90 -13.26
CA ALA A 137 11.15 16.60 -14.66
C ALA A 137 9.91 16.75 -15.55
N LEU A 138 8.77 16.19 -15.13
CA LEU A 138 7.51 16.32 -15.87
C LEU A 138 7.09 17.78 -16.01
N TYR A 139 7.17 18.54 -14.91
CA TYR A 139 6.86 19.96 -14.94
C TYR A 139 7.83 20.75 -15.83
N ARG A 140 9.14 20.50 -15.72
CA ARG A 140 10.13 21.24 -16.49
C ARG A 140 10.04 20.98 -18.00
N TYR A 141 9.78 19.75 -18.41
CA TYR A 141 9.87 19.36 -19.82
C TYR A 141 8.53 19.24 -20.53
N LEU A 142 7.45 18.90 -19.82
CA LEU A 142 6.13 18.71 -20.43
C LEU A 142 5.13 19.80 -20.06
N SER A 143 5.29 20.46 -18.91
CA SER A 143 4.34 21.47 -18.42
C SER A 143 5.05 22.72 -17.87
N PRO A 144 6.06 23.30 -18.56
CA PRO A 144 6.83 24.42 -18.01
C PRO A 144 6.00 25.70 -17.85
N ASP A 145 4.89 25.78 -18.57
CA ASP A 145 3.99 26.92 -18.63
C ASP A 145 2.99 26.98 -17.46
N ALA A 146 2.66 25.85 -16.83
CA ALA A 146 1.75 25.85 -15.68
C ALA A 146 1.92 24.62 -14.78
N HIS A 147 1.59 24.79 -13.49
CA HIS A 147 1.54 23.70 -12.53
C HIS A 147 0.29 22.85 -12.77
N ARG A 148 0.44 21.60 -13.21
CA ARG A 148 -0.67 20.69 -13.55
C ARG A 148 -0.64 19.38 -12.74
N PRO A 149 -1.18 19.35 -11.50
CA PRO A 149 -1.03 18.22 -10.57
C PRO A 149 -1.61 16.89 -11.05
N LEU A 150 -2.59 16.92 -11.97
CA LEU A 150 -3.15 15.69 -12.54
C LEU A 150 -2.16 14.96 -13.46
N LEU A 151 -1.05 15.59 -13.91
CA LEU A 151 0.00 14.88 -14.66
C LEU A 151 0.61 13.77 -13.81
N ILE A 152 0.85 14.06 -12.53
CA ILE A 152 1.41 13.11 -11.58
C ILE A 152 0.39 12.02 -11.25
N VAL A 153 -0.91 12.37 -11.17
CA VAL A 153 -1.99 11.39 -11.01
C VAL A 153 -2.09 10.47 -12.22
N ALA A 154 -2.00 11.00 -13.44
CA ALA A 154 -2.02 10.19 -14.66
C ALA A 154 -0.84 9.21 -14.70
N LEU A 155 0.37 9.68 -14.34
CA LEU A 155 1.54 8.82 -14.21
C LEU A 155 1.35 7.75 -13.13
N ALA A 156 0.88 8.12 -11.93
CA ALA A 156 0.69 7.20 -10.81
C ALA A 156 -0.40 6.14 -11.11
N ALA A 157 -1.51 6.55 -11.74
CA ALA A 157 -2.57 5.67 -12.19
C ALA A 157 -2.06 4.62 -13.18
N TRP A 158 -1.22 5.08 -14.12
CA TRP A 158 -0.63 4.23 -15.12
C TRP A 158 0.40 3.26 -14.54
N VAL A 159 1.33 3.74 -13.72
CA VAL A 159 2.33 2.91 -13.05
C VAL A 159 1.63 1.85 -12.19
N GLY A 160 0.63 2.24 -11.38
CA GLY A 160 -0.14 1.31 -10.57
C GLY A 160 -0.85 0.21 -11.40
N ALA A 161 -1.33 0.53 -12.59
CA ALA A 161 -1.91 -0.44 -13.51
C ALA A 161 -0.87 -1.40 -14.09
N LEU A 162 0.31 -0.89 -14.44
CA LEU A 162 1.45 -1.71 -14.89
C LEU A 162 1.89 -2.70 -13.80
N GLY A 163 1.87 -2.28 -12.53
CA GLY A 163 2.10 -3.16 -11.39
C GLY A 163 1.18 -4.39 -11.40
N GLY A 164 -0.09 -4.23 -11.81
CA GLY A 164 -1.04 -5.34 -11.94
C GLY A 164 -0.62 -6.40 -12.96
N VAL A 165 0.02 -5.99 -14.06
CA VAL A 165 0.52 -6.91 -15.10
C VAL A 165 1.67 -7.77 -14.55
N TYR A 166 2.68 -7.15 -13.94
CA TYR A 166 3.81 -7.88 -13.38
C TYR A 166 3.41 -8.71 -12.17
N PHE A 167 2.48 -8.20 -11.35
CA PHE A 167 1.90 -8.96 -10.26
C PHE A 167 1.15 -10.20 -10.76
N TRP A 168 0.39 -10.12 -11.86
CA TRP A 168 -0.22 -11.30 -12.47
C TRP A 168 0.83 -12.34 -12.88
N ARG A 169 1.90 -11.92 -13.55
CA ARG A 169 2.98 -12.82 -13.99
C ARG A 169 3.68 -13.51 -12.80
N LEU A 170 3.87 -12.78 -11.70
CA LEU A 170 4.32 -13.32 -10.42
C LEU A 170 3.30 -14.32 -9.83
N ALA A 171 2.05 -13.91 -9.71
CA ALA A 171 0.99 -14.72 -9.10
C ALA A 171 0.74 -16.03 -9.88
N ARG A 172 0.88 -16.02 -11.21
CA ARG A 172 0.75 -17.23 -12.04
C ARG A 172 1.85 -18.25 -11.83
N ARG A 173 3.06 -17.81 -11.46
CA ARG A 173 4.15 -18.70 -11.05
C ARG A 173 3.95 -19.26 -9.65
N ALA A 174 3.38 -18.45 -8.75
CA ALA A 174 3.21 -18.83 -7.34
C ALA A 174 1.92 -19.61 -7.04
N LEU A 175 0.87 -19.44 -7.86
CA LEU A 175 -0.49 -19.89 -7.53
C LEU A 175 -1.24 -20.55 -8.71
N PRO A 176 -2.16 -21.48 -8.42
CA PRO A 176 -3.14 -21.97 -9.40
C PRO A 176 -3.96 -20.82 -10.02
N LEU A 177 -4.49 -21.04 -11.22
CA LEU A 177 -5.15 -20.00 -12.02
C LEU A 177 -6.23 -19.21 -11.26
N GLN A 178 -7.11 -19.90 -10.53
CA GLN A 178 -8.19 -19.25 -9.77
C GLN A 178 -7.65 -18.34 -8.65
N ALA A 179 -6.64 -18.80 -7.92
CA ALA A 179 -6.01 -17.99 -6.88
C ALA A 179 -5.18 -16.85 -7.48
N ALA A 180 -4.47 -17.06 -8.59
CA ALA A 180 -3.74 -15.99 -9.27
C ALA A 180 -4.68 -14.87 -9.77
N ARG A 181 -5.87 -15.23 -10.31
CA ARG A 181 -6.89 -14.24 -10.69
C ARG A 181 -7.37 -13.45 -9.47
N MET A 182 -7.69 -14.14 -8.36
CA MET A 182 -8.11 -13.49 -7.12
C MET A 182 -7.02 -12.56 -6.57
N ALA A 183 -5.77 -13.02 -6.50
CA ALA A 183 -4.65 -12.22 -6.04
C ALA A 183 -4.49 -10.95 -6.87
N THR A 184 -4.63 -11.07 -8.19
CA THR A 184 -4.46 -9.95 -9.11
C THR A 184 -5.61 -8.96 -9.01
N TRP A 185 -6.85 -9.43 -8.80
CA TRP A 185 -7.98 -8.57 -8.46
C TRP A 185 -7.74 -7.81 -7.15
N LEU A 186 -7.30 -8.51 -6.09
CA LEU A 186 -6.97 -7.88 -4.82
C LEU A 186 -5.87 -6.82 -5.01
N PHE A 187 -4.76 -7.15 -5.67
CA PHE A 187 -3.67 -6.21 -5.89
C PHE A 187 -4.11 -4.98 -6.70
N ALA A 188 -4.87 -5.18 -7.78
CA ALA A 188 -5.26 -4.12 -8.70
C ALA A 188 -6.36 -3.21 -8.15
N PHE A 189 -7.30 -3.75 -7.38
CA PHE A 189 -8.52 -3.05 -6.94
C PHE A 189 -8.66 -2.91 -5.42
N TYR A 190 -7.61 -3.22 -4.65
CA TYR A 190 -7.62 -2.93 -3.22
C TYR A 190 -7.85 -1.42 -3.00
N PRO A 191 -8.88 -1.00 -2.23
CA PRO A 191 -9.27 0.40 -2.11
C PRO A 191 -8.15 1.36 -1.72
N GLU A 192 -7.25 0.96 -0.82
CA GLU A 192 -6.09 1.77 -0.44
C GLU A 192 -5.13 1.96 -1.62
N ALA A 193 -4.89 0.91 -2.40
CA ALA A 193 -4.04 0.95 -3.60
C ALA A 193 -4.67 1.79 -4.73
N LEU A 194 -6.00 1.80 -4.83
CA LEU A 194 -6.73 2.65 -5.76
C LEU A 194 -6.62 4.12 -5.35
N LEU A 195 -6.85 4.45 -4.08
CA LEU A 195 -6.78 5.83 -3.58
C LEU A 195 -5.37 6.42 -3.73
N LEU A 196 -4.34 5.67 -3.35
CA LEU A 196 -2.95 6.10 -3.50
C LEU A 196 -2.53 6.15 -4.97
N GLY A 197 -3.09 5.28 -5.82
CA GLY A 197 -2.95 5.32 -7.28
C GLY A 197 -3.69 6.46 -7.97
N ALA A 198 -4.68 7.05 -7.28
CA ALA A 198 -5.48 8.17 -7.74
C ALA A 198 -4.99 9.52 -7.15
N SER A 199 -3.83 9.53 -6.50
CA SER A 199 -3.24 10.72 -5.90
C SER A 199 -1.76 10.82 -6.25
N GLN A 200 -1.16 11.98 -5.98
CA GLN A 200 0.26 12.23 -6.17
C GLN A 200 1.02 11.56 -5.03
N MET A 201 1.01 10.25 -4.98
CA MET A 201 1.60 9.45 -3.91
C MET A 201 2.61 8.48 -4.49
N ARG A 202 3.58 8.03 -3.68
CA ARG A 202 4.71 7.20 -4.14
C ARG A 202 4.40 5.72 -4.18
N GLU A 203 3.37 5.31 -3.45
CA GLU A 203 2.96 3.94 -3.22
C GLU A 203 2.63 3.17 -4.52
N PRO A 204 2.02 3.76 -5.56
CA PRO A 204 1.82 3.07 -6.84
C PRO A 204 3.13 2.64 -7.49
N PHE A 205 4.17 3.48 -7.39
CA PHE A 205 5.51 3.17 -7.87
C PHE A 205 6.15 2.06 -7.02
N LEU A 206 6.07 2.18 -5.69
CA LEU A 206 6.59 1.17 -4.78
C LEU A 206 5.95 -0.20 -5.01
N LEU A 207 4.63 -0.27 -5.14
CA LEU A 207 3.91 -1.51 -5.43
C LEU A 207 4.32 -2.13 -6.76
N THR A 208 4.46 -1.31 -7.79
CA THR A 208 4.83 -1.74 -9.14
C THR A 208 6.25 -2.27 -9.18
N PHE A 209 7.19 -1.52 -8.60
CA PHE A 209 8.59 -1.92 -8.53
C PHE A 209 8.81 -3.13 -7.62
N SER A 210 8.06 -3.26 -6.52
CA SER A 210 8.05 -4.47 -5.68
C SER A 210 7.54 -5.70 -6.44
N ALA A 211 6.44 -5.56 -7.20
CA ALA A 211 5.90 -6.64 -8.03
C ALA A 211 6.87 -7.03 -9.15
N LEU A 212 7.45 -6.05 -9.83
CA LEU A 212 8.44 -6.23 -10.89
C LEU A 212 9.73 -6.88 -10.36
N PHE A 213 10.22 -6.44 -9.21
CA PHE A 213 11.41 -7.00 -8.57
C PHE A 213 11.20 -8.44 -8.14
N PHE A 214 10.09 -8.73 -7.45
CA PHE A 214 9.78 -10.10 -7.01
C PHE A 214 9.56 -11.02 -8.23
N PHE A 215 8.84 -10.55 -9.24
CA PHE A 215 8.71 -11.28 -10.51
C PHE A 215 10.06 -11.58 -11.14
N GLY A 216 10.93 -10.57 -11.25
CA GLY A 216 12.27 -10.68 -11.81
C GLY A 216 13.12 -11.70 -11.06
N VAL A 217 13.10 -11.68 -9.72
CA VAL A 217 13.82 -12.64 -8.86
C VAL A 217 13.30 -14.08 -9.03
N MET A 218 11.98 -14.25 -9.12
CA MET A 218 11.36 -15.55 -9.39
C MET A 218 11.79 -16.11 -10.74
N ARG A 219 11.76 -15.28 -11.79
CA ARG A 219 12.21 -15.67 -13.12
C ARG A 219 13.71 -15.98 -13.16
N ALA A 220 14.51 -15.19 -12.46
CA ALA A 220 15.94 -15.42 -12.28
C ALA A 220 16.29 -16.76 -11.63
N ARG A 221 15.42 -17.27 -10.76
CA ARG A 221 15.59 -18.60 -10.16
C ARG A 221 15.34 -19.73 -11.17
N GLU A 222 14.50 -19.48 -12.17
CA GLU A 222 14.15 -20.42 -13.23
C GLU A 222 15.19 -20.40 -14.36
N GLU A 223 15.64 -19.20 -14.75
CA GLU A 223 16.39 -18.93 -15.99
C GLU A 223 17.81 -18.33 -15.78
N GLY A 224 18.17 -17.84 -14.57
CA GLY A 224 19.48 -17.26 -14.19
C GLY A 224 19.58 -15.71 -14.18
N LEU A 225 20.16 -15.03 -13.16
CA LEU A 225 20.01 -13.56 -13.03
C LEU A 225 20.71 -12.67 -14.07
N LEU A 226 21.70 -13.17 -14.83
CA LEU A 226 22.44 -12.33 -15.78
C LEU A 226 21.56 -11.78 -16.93
N PHE A 227 20.31 -12.23 -17.05
CA PHE A 227 19.43 -11.92 -18.19
C PHE A 227 18.06 -11.33 -17.83
N HIS A 228 17.79 -10.94 -16.58
CA HIS A 228 16.47 -10.43 -16.17
C HIS A 228 16.48 -8.97 -15.76
N TRP A 229 16.26 -8.11 -16.76
CA TRP A 229 16.13 -6.67 -16.61
C TRP A 229 14.99 -6.28 -15.64
N GLU A 230 13.98 -7.14 -15.44
CA GLU A 230 12.88 -6.88 -14.51
C GLU A 230 13.37 -6.77 -13.07
N ALA A 231 14.29 -7.64 -12.64
CA ALA A 231 14.84 -7.57 -11.29
C ALA A 231 15.61 -6.27 -11.08
N LEU A 232 16.45 -5.90 -12.06
CA LEU A 232 17.25 -4.67 -12.03
C LEU A 232 16.38 -3.41 -12.09
N ALA A 233 15.37 -3.37 -12.95
CA ALA A 233 14.44 -2.26 -13.06
C ALA A 233 13.56 -2.13 -11.81
N GLY A 234 13.09 -3.24 -11.26
CA GLY A 234 12.32 -3.26 -10.02
C GLY A 234 13.14 -2.73 -8.85
N ILE A 235 14.36 -3.22 -8.64
CA ILE A 235 15.18 -2.75 -7.53
C ILE A 235 15.71 -1.34 -7.72
N GLY A 236 16.07 -0.96 -8.95
CA GLY A 236 16.47 0.41 -9.30
C GLY A 236 15.34 1.41 -9.05
N GLY A 237 14.11 1.06 -9.43
CA GLY A 237 12.92 1.86 -9.15
C GLY A 237 12.62 1.98 -7.65
N LEU A 238 12.77 0.89 -6.89
CA LEU A 238 12.64 0.94 -5.42
C LEU A 238 13.70 1.84 -4.79
N LEU A 239 14.97 1.73 -5.20
CA LEU A 239 16.05 2.58 -4.69
C LEU A 239 15.83 4.05 -5.03
N LEU A 240 15.32 4.35 -6.23
CA LEU A 240 15.01 5.71 -6.65
C LEU A 240 13.91 6.33 -5.76
N ILE A 241 12.82 5.62 -5.54
CA ILE A 241 11.64 6.17 -4.83
C ILE A 241 11.76 6.06 -3.30
N SER A 242 12.36 4.97 -2.80
CA SER A 242 12.50 4.70 -1.37
C SER A 242 13.62 3.68 -1.09
N PRO A 243 14.86 4.12 -0.86
CA PRO A 243 15.97 3.26 -0.44
C PRO A 243 15.64 2.39 0.78
N ALA A 244 14.93 2.94 1.78
CA ALA A 244 14.50 2.15 2.94
C ALA A 244 13.46 1.09 2.58
N GLY A 245 12.55 1.40 1.65
CA GLY A 245 11.62 0.43 1.09
C GLY A 245 12.36 -0.68 0.34
N ALA A 246 13.32 -0.31 -0.52
CA ALA A 246 14.17 -1.25 -1.24
C ALA A 246 14.88 -2.22 -0.28
N LEU A 247 15.46 -1.69 0.80
CA LEU A 247 16.10 -2.49 1.85
C LEU A 247 15.11 -3.44 2.52
N ALA A 248 13.98 -2.92 3.02
CA ALA A 248 13.00 -3.72 3.74
C ALA A 248 12.41 -4.84 2.87
N PHE A 249 12.07 -4.54 1.62
CA PHE A 249 11.52 -5.51 0.68
C PHE A 249 12.57 -6.56 0.27
N SER A 250 13.83 -6.15 0.07
CA SER A 250 14.92 -7.07 -0.27
C SER A 250 15.28 -7.99 0.88
N LEU A 251 15.28 -7.50 2.12
CA LEU A 251 15.44 -8.33 3.32
C LEU A 251 14.30 -9.35 3.45
N ALA A 252 13.06 -8.92 3.23
CA ALA A 252 11.90 -9.82 3.24
C ALA A 252 12.03 -10.90 2.15
N LEU A 253 12.43 -10.51 0.93
CA LEU A 253 12.58 -11.44 -0.17
C LEU A 253 13.75 -12.41 0.04
N ALA A 254 14.88 -11.92 0.57
CA ALA A 254 16.03 -12.75 0.93
C ALA A 254 15.68 -13.76 2.04
N PHE A 255 14.97 -13.33 3.08
CA PHE A 255 14.49 -14.22 4.14
C PHE A 255 13.53 -15.27 3.59
N TRP A 256 12.61 -14.87 2.72
CA TRP A 256 11.70 -15.80 2.06
C TRP A 256 12.44 -16.86 1.23
N LEU A 257 13.39 -16.43 0.39
CA LEU A 257 14.24 -17.32 -0.41
C LEU A 257 15.08 -18.27 0.45
N TRP A 258 15.56 -17.80 1.60
CA TRP A 258 16.30 -18.65 2.55
C TRP A 258 15.43 -19.77 3.13
N MET A 259 14.15 -19.47 3.41
CA MET A 259 13.20 -20.40 4.02
C MET A 259 12.62 -21.42 3.04
N GLU A 260 12.67 -21.14 1.75
CA GLU A 260 12.20 -22.04 0.70
C GLU A 260 13.23 -23.18 0.47
N ARG A 261 12.85 -24.43 0.73
CA ARG A 261 13.69 -25.59 0.41
C ARG A 261 13.46 -25.99 -1.05
N GLY A 262 14.52 -26.10 -1.85
CA GLY A 262 14.42 -26.77 -3.15
C GLY A 262 15.47 -26.37 -4.19
N LYS A 263 15.98 -25.13 -4.15
CA LYS A 263 17.09 -24.68 -5.00
C LYS A 263 17.91 -23.66 -4.22
N ARG A 264 19.15 -24.01 -3.86
CA ARG A 264 20.07 -23.01 -3.29
C ARG A 264 20.34 -21.98 -4.39
N LEU A 265 20.03 -20.73 -4.12
CA LEU A 265 20.53 -19.65 -4.97
C LEU A 265 22.06 -19.72 -4.99
N PRO A 266 22.70 -19.50 -6.15
CA PRO A 266 24.16 -19.50 -6.21
C PRO A 266 24.73 -18.42 -5.28
N GLY A 267 25.92 -18.65 -4.73
CA GLY A 267 26.49 -17.82 -3.66
C GLY A 267 26.61 -16.33 -4.01
N TRP A 268 26.79 -15.99 -5.28
CA TRP A 268 26.82 -14.61 -5.76
C TRP A 268 25.47 -13.89 -5.65
N VAL A 269 24.34 -14.60 -5.65
CA VAL A 269 23.01 -14.01 -5.43
C VAL A 269 22.87 -13.59 -3.98
N TRP A 270 23.37 -14.41 -3.06
CA TRP A 270 23.49 -14.04 -1.65
C TRP A 270 24.44 -12.86 -1.48
N GLY A 271 25.57 -12.86 -2.21
CA GLY A 271 26.49 -11.71 -2.26
C GLY A 271 25.82 -10.44 -2.78
N ALA A 272 25.01 -10.53 -3.83
CA ALA A 272 24.27 -9.42 -4.41
C ALA A 272 23.17 -8.91 -3.47
N LEU A 273 22.37 -9.80 -2.87
CA LEU A 273 21.35 -9.46 -1.88
C LEU A 273 21.99 -8.82 -0.63
N LEU A 274 23.11 -9.37 -0.14
CA LEU A 274 23.84 -8.82 1.00
C LEU A 274 24.43 -7.45 0.66
N SER A 275 25.07 -7.30 -0.49
CA SER A 275 25.60 -6.01 -0.96
C SER A 275 24.48 -4.97 -1.06
N LEU A 276 23.32 -5.38 -1.53
CA LEU A 276 22.15 -4.51 -1.61
C LEU A 276 21.59 -4.13 -0.24
N VAL A 277 21.59 -5.06 0.72
CA VAL A 277 21.25 -4.79 2.12
C VAL A 277 22.21 -3.77 2.71
N LEU A 278 23.52 -3.93 2.47
CA LEU A 278 24.54 -3.02 2.97
C LEU A 278 24.45 -1.63 2.33
N VAL A 279 24.25 -1.55 1.01
CA VAL A 279 24.06 -0.28 0.29
C VAL A 279 22.78 0.40 0.75
N GLY A 280 21.67 -0.33 0.85
CA GLY A 280 20.40 0.20 1.34
C GLY A 280 20.49 0.69 2.80
N ALA A 281 21.20 -0.04 3.66
CA ALA A 281 21.44 0.37 5.04
C ALA A 281 22.35 1.61 5.12
N ALA A 282 23.40 1.68 4.29
CA ALA A 282 24.28 2.85 4.21
C ALA A 282 23.51 4.09 3.73
N LEU A 283 22.72 3.97 2.66
CA LEU A 283 21.87 5.04 2.15
C LEU A 283 20.83 5.48 3.18
N PHE A 284 20.24 4.54 3.93
CA PHE A 284 19.34 4.85 5.03
C PHE A 284 20.04 5.65 6.13
N VAL A 285 21.20 5.19 6.61
CA VAL A 285 21.97 5.90 7.64
C VAL A 285 22.36 7.29 7.18
N VAL A 286 22.81 7.46 5.92
CA VAL A 286 23.11 8.77 5.34
C VAL A 286 21.87 9.65 5.31
N SER A 287 20.71 9.12 4.87
CA SER A 287 19.46 9.88 4.82
C SER A 287 18.94 10.31 6.20
N VAL A 288 19.23 9.52 7.25
CA VAL A 288 18.79 9.81 8.62
C VAL A 288 19.78 10.73 9.34
N ARG A 289 21.09 10.65 9.05
CA ARG A 289 22.09 11.55 9.65
C ARG A 289 21.93 13.04 9.29
N GLY A 290 21.25 13.36 8.19
CA GLY A 290 20.80 14.72 7.86
C GLY A 290 19.60 15.20 8.69
N THR A 291 19.16 14.45 9.69
CA THR A 291 18.03 14.80 10.58
C THR A 291 18.52 14.98 12.02
N SER A 292 17.62 14.99 13.01
CA SER A 292 17.92 15.19 14.43
C SER A 292 18.73 14.05 15.09
N VAL A 293 19.21 13.06 14.32
CA VAL A 293 19.96 11.89 14.80
C VAL A 293 21.39 12.00 14.26
N GLN A 294 22.28 12.63 15.03
CA GLN A 294 23.61 13.03 14.53
C GLN A 294 24.78 12.16 15.05
N GLU A 295 24.63 11.46 16.18
CA GLU A 295 25.77 10.83 16.87
C GLU A 295 25.64 9.29 16.95
N GLY A 296 26.77 8.59 16.79
CA GLY A 296 26.87 7.13 17.00
C GLY A 296 27.19 6.29 15.75
N SER A 297 27.35 4.98 15.97
CA SER A 297 27.56 4.01 14.89
C SER A 297 26.30 3.90 14.01
N GLY A 298 26.41 3.35 12.80
CA GLY A 298 25.24 3.20 11.91
C GLY A 298 24.09 2.40 12.54
N LEU A 299 24.40 1.48 13.47
CA LEU A 299 23.39 0.72 14.22
C LEU A 299 22.70 1.57 15.30
N ASP A 300 23.44 2.48 15.95
CA ASP A 300 22.89 3.39 16.95
C ASP A 300 21.89 4.37 16.31
N VAL A 301 22.24 4.90 15.14
CA VAL A 301 21.36 5.76 14.33
C VAL A 301 20.05 5.05 14.00
N ILE A 302 20.12 3.78 13.57
CA ILE A 302 18.93 2.97 13.28
C ILE A 302 18.09 2.74 14.55
N GLY A 303 18.75 2.41 15.67
CA GLY A 303 18.07 2.13 16.95
C GLY A 303 17.42 3.38 17.57
N GLU A 304 18.09 4.52 17.50
CA GLU A 304 17.56 5.80 17.98
C GLU A 304 16.39 6.29 17.13
N TRP A 305 16.55 6.31 15.80
CA TRP A 305 15.47 6.64 14.88
C TRP A 305 14.25 5.76 15.11
N SER A 306 14.45 4.45 15.27
CA SER A 306 13.34 3.50 15.52
C SER A 306 12.60 3.85 16.81
N ARG A 307 13.32 4.17 17.89
CA ARG A 307 12.70 4.59 19.16
C ARG A 307 11.95 5.92 19.03
N LEU A 308 12.52 6.89 18.34
CA LEU A 308 11.92 8.19 18.12
C LEU A 308 10.63 8.08 17.30
N VAL A 309 10.64 7.31 16.22
CA VAL A 309 9.48 7.08 15.36
C VAL A 309 8.35 6.39 16.11
N VAL A 310 8.65 5.38 16.93
CA VAL A 310 7.63 4.70 17.75
C VAL A 310 7.05 5.64 18.81
N ARG A 311 7.89 6.43 19.50
CA ARG A 311 7.43 7.41 20.50
C ARG A 311 6.58 8.50 19.86
N TRP A 312 7.02 9.03 18.73
CA TRP A 312 6.29 10.05 17.98
C TRP A 312 4.96 9.51 17.46
N GLY A 313 4.93 8.27 16.95
CA GLY A 313 3.70 7.61 16.52
C GLY A 313 2.70 7.46 17.67
N ALA A 314 3.14 6.95 18.82
CA ALA A 314 2.29 6.83 20.01
C ALA A 314 1.76 8.19 20.49
N TYR A 315 2.61 9.21 20.48
CA TYR A 315 2.23 10.59 20.82
C TYR A 315 1.22 11.18 19.84
N GLN A 316 1.39 10.97 18.53
CA GLN A 316 0.46 11.44 17.51
C GLN A 316 -0.90 10.74 17.64
N LEU A 317 -0.92 9.44 17.93
CA LEU A 317 -2.17 8.71 18.19
C LEU A 317 -2.91 9.32 19.38
N GLU A 318 -2.20 9.52 20.49
CA GLU A 318 -2.73 10.14 21.69
C GLU A 318 -3.31 11.52 21.36
N ARG A 319 -2.55 12.38 20.67
CA ARG A 319 -3.01 13.73 20.30
C ARG A 319 -4.21 13.72 19.35
N SER A 320 -4.28 12.76 18.43
CA SER A 320 -5.32 12.72 17.39
C SER A 320 -6.71 12.32 17.90
N SER A 321 -6.81 11.67 19.06
CA SER A 321 -8.09 11.25 19.64
C SER A 321 -8.13 11.46 21.14
N GLY A 322 -8.94 12.42 21.60
CA GLY A 322 -9.18 12.65 23.03
C GLY A 322 -9.68 11.42 23.79
N TRP A 323 -10.25 10.44 23.09
CA TRP A 323 -10.64 9.17 23.69
C TRP A 323 -9.47 8.21 23.87
N VAL A 324 -8.52 8.17 22.94
CA VAL A 324 -7.26 7.42 23.14
C VAL A 324 -6.44 8.05 24.27
N GLN A 325 -6.44 9.38 24.40
CA GLN A 325 -5.83 10.06 25.57
C GLN A 325 -6.41 9.56 26.88
N LYS A 326 -7.74 9.48 26.97
CA LYS A 326 -8.42 8.96 28.15
C LYS A 326 -7.99 7.52 28.43
N LEU A 327 -7.98 6.67 27.40
CA LEU A 327 -7.60 5.28 27.55
C LEU A 327 -6.13 5.13 28.00
N PHE A 328 -5.21 5.94 27.49
CA PHE A 328 -3.79 5.91 27.87
C PHE A 328 -3.57 6.36 29.31
N ARG A 329 -4.36 7.33 29.81
CA ARG A 329 -4.33 7.75 31.21
C ARG A 329 -4.83 6.68 32.17
N GLU A 330 -5.81 5.88 31.76
CA GLU A 330 -6.39 4.80 32.57
C GLU A 330 -5.62 3.46 32.43
N MET A 331 -4.84 3.30 31.37
CA MET A 331 -4.14 2.06 31.03
C MET A 331 -2.71 2.02 31.59
N PRO A 332 -2.28 0.91 32.21
CA PRO A 332 -0.89 0.74 32.62
C PRO A 332 0.10 0.89 31.44
N PRO A 333 1.29 1.50 31.63
CA PRO A 333 2.23 1.77 30.54
C PRO A 333 2.61 0.54 29.70
N ILE A 334 2.69 -0.64 30.31
CA ILE A 334 3.04 -1.90 29.63
C ILE A 334 2.03 -2.30 28.54
N PHE A 335 0.77 -1.85 28.64
CA PHE A 335 -0.28 -2.18 27.70
C PHE A 335 -0.48 -1.12 26.60
N GLN A 336 0.10 0.07 26.74
CA GLN A 336 -0.06 1.16 25.76
C GLN A 336 0.51 0.77 24.39
N LEU A 337 1.73 0.20 24.36
CA LEU A 337 2.36 -0.21 23.09
C LEU A 337 1.62 -1.40 22.42
N PRO A 338 1.26 -2.48 23.14
CA PRO A 338 0.36 -3.50 22.59
C PRO A 338 -0.98 -2.95 22.09
N PHE A 339 -1.56 -1.95 22.78
CA PHE A 339 -2.77 -1.29 22.32
C PHE A 339 -2.55 -0.56 20.99
N VAL A 340 -1.45 0.20 20.83
CA VAL A 340 -1.13 0.87 19.56
C VAL A 340 -1.07 -0.14 18.41
N VAL A 341 -0.42 -1.29 18.62
CA VAL A 341 -0.33 -2.35 17.61
C VAL A 341 -1.71 -2.92 17.29
N GLY A 342 -2.47 -3.32 18.31
CA GLY A 342 -3.81 -3.91 18.14
C GLY A 342 -4.79 -2.93 17.49
N TYR A 343 -4.79 -1.68 17.93
CA TYR A 343 -5.60 -0.60 17.36
C TYR A 343 -5.20 -0.33 15.90
N GLY A 344 -3.89 -0.30 15.62
CA GLY A 344 -3.37 -0.18 14.26
C GLY A 344 -3.78 -1.32 13.34
N PHE A 345 -3.93 -2.55 13.83
CA PHE A 345 -4.47 -3.65 13.02
C PHE A 345 -5.93 -3.46 12.65
N LEU A 346 -6.71 -2.78 13.48
CA LEU A 346 -8.14 -2.53 13.21
C LEU A 346 -8.37 -1.30 12.33
N GLN A 347 -7.42 -0.37 12.27
CA GLN A 347 -7.54 0.81 11.42
C GLN A 347 -7.42 0.47 9.92
N PRO A 348 -8.14 1.16 9.01
CA PRO A 348 -9.21 2.11 9.28
C PRO A 348 -10.46 1.40 9.85
N ILE A 349 -10.96 1.83 11.00
CA ILE A 349 -12.06 1.14 11.71
C ILE A 349 -13.37 1.34 10.95
N LEU A 350 -13.93 0.27 10.37
CA LEU A 350 -15.13 0.35 9.53
C LEU A 350 -16.35 0.93 10.26
N PRO A 351 -16.67 0.53 11.52
CA PRO A 351 -17.74 1.17 12.27
C PRO A 351 -17.53 2.67 12.52
N ALA A 352 -16.28 3.11 12.70
CA ALA A 352 -15.95 4.52 12.85
C ALA A 352 -16.20 5.26 11.53
N ALA A 353 -15.74 4.72 10.41
CA ALA A 353 -15.93 5.32 9.09
C ALA A 353 -17.42 5.50 8.72
N LEU A 354 -18.31 4.64 9.22
CA LEU A 354 -19.76 4.72 8.97
C LEU A 354 -20.47 5.78 9.84
N VAL A 355 -19.96 6.08 11.03
CA VAL A 355 -20.71 6.79 12.08
C VAL A 355 -20.05 8.10 12.49
N GLU A 356 -18.72 8.17 12.50
CA GLU A 356 -18.00 9.35 12.94
C GLU A 356 -18.26 10.53 11.98
N PRO A 357 -18.69 11.70 12.49
CA PRO A 357 -18.98 12.85 11.64
C PRO A 357 -17.73 13.31 10.87
N ALA A 358 -17.84 13.33 9.54
CA ALA A 358 -16.84 13.88 8.63
C ALA A 358 -17.55 14.54 7.44
N SER A 359 -16.82 15.34 6.66
CA SER A 359 -17.36 15.83 5.37
C SER A 359 -17.75 14.62 4.49
N PRO A 360 -18.83 14.70 3.68
CA PRO A 360 -19.32 13.56 2.91
C PRO A 360 -18.25 12.84 2.07
N LEU A 361 -17.35 13.62 1.45
CA LEU A 361 -16.26 13.08 0.65
C LEU A 361 -15.23 12.32 1.50
N ARG A 362 -14.78 12.90 2.62
CA ARG A 362 -13.86 12.23 3.56
C ARG A 362 -14.47 10.98 4.16
N GLN A 363 -15.77 11.00 4.47
CA GLN A 363 -16.50 9.84 4.97
C GLN A 363 -16.55 8.72 3.91
N ALA A 364 -16.88 9.05 2.66
CA ALA A 364 -16.88 8.08 1.56
C ALA A 364 -15.49 7.44 1.34
N ILE A 365 -14.42 8.24 1.41
CA ILE A 365 -13.04 7.75 1.35
C ILE A 365 -12.75 6.81 2.51
N ALA A 366 -13.09 7.20 3.75
CA ALA A 366 -12.87 6.38 4.93
C ALA A 366 -13.61 5.03 4.85
N ILE A 367 -14.88 5.03 4.40
CA ILE A 367 -15.68 3.82 4.23
C ILE A 367 -15.03 2.90 3.20
N GLY A 368 -14.65 3.41 2.02
CA GLY A 368 -14.03 2.60 0.97
C GLY A 368 -12.73 1.92 1.44
N ARG A 369 -11.87 2.68 2.14
CA ARG A 369 -10.61 2.16 2.71
C ARG A 369 -10.87 1.10 3.78
N ALA A 370 -11.80 1.36 4.70
CA ALA A 370 -12.15 0.45 5.78
C ALA A 370 -12.77 -0.85 5.24
N LEU A 371 -13.71 -0.77 4.29
CA LEU A 371 -14.30 -1.96 3.66
C LEU A 371 -13.24 -2.85 3.01
N GLY A 372 -12.31 -2.25 2.27
CA GLY A 372 -11.19 -2.99 1.68
C GLY A 372 -10.38 -3.73 2.74
N TRP A 373 -10.05 -3.06 3.84
CA TRP A 373 -9.27 -3.65 4.92
C TRP A 373 -10.00 -4.78 5.64
N TYR A 374 -11.28 -4.60 5.97
CA TYR A 374 -12.09 -5.63 6.64
C TYR A 374 -12.45 -6.81 5.70
N ILE A 375 -12.32 -6.67 4.37
CA ILE A 375 -12.34 -7.83 3.47
C ILE A 375 -11.01 -8.59 3.50
N LEU A 376 -9.88 -7.88 3.56
CA LEU A 376 -8.54 -8.47 3.48
C LEU A 376 -8.07 -9.09 4.79
N LEU A 377 -8.29 -8.42 5.92
CA LEU A 377 -7.85 -8.84 7.26
C LEU A 377 -8.28 -10.26 7.63
N PRO A 378 -9.56 -10.68 7.50
CA PRO A 378 -9.95 -12.06 7.80
C PRO A 378 -9.22 -13.06 6.90
N LEU A 379 -8.95 -12.74 5.64
CA LEU A 379 -8.21 -13.63 4.75
C LEU A 379 -6.76 -13.81 5.22
N LEU A 380 -6.11 -12.74 5.68
CA LEU A 380 -4.76 -12.80 6.24
C LEU A 380 -4.72 -13.57 7.57
N LEU A 381 -5.74 -13.44 8.42
CA LEU A 381 -5.89 -14.25 9.63
C LEU A 381 -6.12 -15.74 9.28
N PHE A 382 -6.98 -16.02 8.29
CA PHE A 382 -7.24 -17.37 7.83
C PHE A 382 -6.03 -18.00 7.12
N ALA A 383 -5.14 -17.18 6.55
CA ALA A 383 -3.92 -17.64 5.88
C ALA A 383 -3.01 -18.47 6.81
N PHE A 384 -2.98 -18.20 8.13
CA PHE A 384 -2.27 -19.05 9.10
C PHE A 384 -2.74 -20.50 9.01
N ARG A 385 -4.05 -20.71 9.02
CA ARG A 385 -4.63 -22.05 8.92
C ARG A 385 -4.42 -22.65 7.54
N ALA A 386 -4.67 -21.87 6.48
CA ALA A 386 -4.55 -22.33 5.11
C ALA A 386 -3.13 -22.81 4.79
N VAL A 387 -2.11 -22.03 5.18
CA VAL A 387 -0.70 -22.38 4.99
C VAL A 387 -0.27 -23.50 5.93
N TRP A 388 -0.68 -23.49 7.20
CA TRP A 388 -0.33 -24.54 8.17
C TRP A 388 -0.79 -25.93 7.71
N LYS A 389 -1.99 -26.01 7.15
CA LYS A 389 -2.57 -27.25 6.61
C LYS A 389 -2.17 -27.58 5.18
N SER A 390 -1.41 -26.70 4.53
CA SER A 390 -1.02 -26.89 3.14
C SER A 390 -0.12 -28.12 2.99
N PRO A 391 -0.41 -29.02 2.03
CA PRO A 391 0.49 -30.11 1.67
C PRO A 391 1.64 -29.66 0.75
N MET A 392 1.70 -28.37 0.38
CA MET A 392 2.71 -27.86 -0.57
C MET A 392 4.14 -28.07 -0.05
N PRO A 393 5.07 -28.55 -0.89
CA PRO A 393 6.49 -28.63 -0.54
C PRO A 393 7.06 -27.28 -0.07
N GLU A 394 6.57 -26.17 -0.63
CA GLU A 394 7.00 -24.80 -0.36
C GLU A 394 6.35 -24.20 0.91
N ARG A 395 5.63 -24.99 1.72
CA ARG A 395 4.92 -24.53 2.93
C ARG A 395 5.76 -23.62 3.83
N ARG A 396 7.05 -23.90 3.97
CA ARG A 396 7.97 -23.08 4.79
C ARG A 396 8.14 -21.67 4.23
N GLY A 397 8.29 -21.53 2.92
CA GLY A 397 8.35 -20.23 2.24
C GLY A 397 7.04 -19.46 2.42
N TRP A 398 5.89 -20.12 2.25
CA TRP A 398 4.58 -19.50 2.51
C TRP A 398 4.39 -19.07 3.97
N MET A 399 4.88 -19.87 4.93
CA MET A 399 4.87 -19.49 6.35
C MET A 399 5.80 -18.30 6.61
N ALA A 400 6.96 -18.25 5.95
CA ALA A 400 7.87 -17.11 6.03
C ALA A 400 7.23 -15.83 5.50
N LEU A 401 6.54 -15.86 4.35
CA LEU A 401 5.78 -14.72 3.84
C LEU A 401 4.73 -14.25 4.84
N LEU A 402 4.01 -15.20 5.46
CA LEU A 402 2.99 -14.87 6.44
C LEU A 402 3.59 -14.18 7.67
N ILE A 403 4.66 -14.72 8.22
CA ILE A 403 5.39 -14.11 9.35
C ILE A 403 5.90 -12.72 8.97
N LEU A 404 6.49 -12.56 7.78
CA LEU A 404 6.98 -11.28 7.29
C LEU A 404 5.87 -10.24 7.13
N VAL A 405 4.70 -10.63 6.61
CA VAL A 405 3.54 -9.74 6.48
C VAL A 405 3.06 -9.27 7.84
N TRP A 406 2.91 -10.17 8.82
CA TRP A 406 2.47 -9.79 10.16
C TRP A 406 3.52 -8.98 10.92
N ALA A 407 4.80 -9.32 10.79
CA ALA A 407 5.90 -8.51 11.33
C ALA A 407 5.89 -7.09 10.74
N TRP A 408 5.70 -6.96 9.43
CA TRP A 408 5.57 -5.67 8.77
C TRP A 408 4.33 -4.90 9.21
N MET A 409 3.20 -5.59 9.43
CA MET A 409 2.00 -4.94 9.98
C MET A 409 2.25 -4.37 11.38
N ILE A 410 3.03 -5.06 12.22
CA ILE A 410 3.44 -4.53 13.53
C ILE A 410 4.29 -3.28 13.33
N VAL A 411 5.31 -3.34 12.47
CA VAL A 411 6.18 -2.19 12.16
C VAL A 411 5.36 -1.01 11.63
N ALA A 412 4.42 -1.25 10.72
CA ALA A 412 3.54 -0.24 10.16
C ALA A 412 2.61 0.39 11.21
N ALA A 413 2.05 -0.41 12.11
CA ALA A 413 1.23 0.07 13.22
C ALA A 413 2.06 0.92 14.18
N LEU A 414 3.25 0.46 14.56
CA LEU A 414 4.13 1.21 15.44
C LEU A 414 4.64 2.51 14.80
N ARG A 415 5.01 2.46 13.52
CA ARG A 415 5.52 3.62 12.76
C ARG A 415 4.43 4.67 12.49
N GLY A 416 3.22 4.23 12.14
CA GLY A 416 2.08 5.13 11.94
C GLY A 416 1.40 5.53 13.25
N GLY A 417 1.85 5.01 14.40
CA GLY A 417 1.12 5.18 15.66
C GLY A 417 -0.26 4.53 15.67
N GLY A 418 -0.56 3.62 14.75
CA GLY A 418 -1.90 3.06 14.62
C GLY A 418 -2.94 4.10 14.20
N ASP A 419 -2.53 5.15 13.49
CA ASP A 419 -3.44 6.12 12.89
C ASP A 419 -4.19 5.50 11.69
N GLN A 420 -5.18 6.24 11.17
CA GLN A 420 -6.03 5.76 10.09
C GLN A 420 -5.52 6.11 8.68
N TRP A 421 -4.43 6.86 8.53
CA TRP A 421 -3.88 7.29 7.23
C TRP A 421 -2.51 6.68 6.96
N ASP A 422 -1.54 6.90 7.84
CA ASP A 422 -0.16 6.46 7.69
C ASP A 422 0.01 4.96 7.87
N ASN A 423 -0.56 4.37 8.92
CA ASN A 423 -0.45 2.94 9.17
C ASN A 423 -1.02 2.09 8.02
N PRO A 424 -2.25 2.32 7.50
CA PRO A 424 -2.73 1.63 6.30
C PRO A 424 -1.82 1.80 5.07
N ARG A 425 -1.31 3.02 4.84
CA ARG A 425 -0.34 3.34 3.78
C ARG A 425 0.96 2.54 3.94
N TYR A 426 1.50 2.43 5.15
CA TYR A 426 2.71 1.64 5.41
C TYR A 426 2.47 0.14 5.25
N ARG A 427 1.32 -0.39 5.70
CA ARG A 427 0.95 -1.81 5.49
C ARG A 427 0.86 -2.15 4.01
N LEU A 428 0.39 -1.22 3.18
CA LEU A 428 0.25 -1.40 1.74
C LEU A 428 1.58 -1.77 1.07
N PHE A 429 2.73 -1.37 1.62
CA PHE A 429 4.04 -1.71 1.06
C PHE A 429 4.23 -3.22 0.84
N PHE A 430 3.62 -4.06 1.68
CA PHE A 430 3.66 -5.52 1.57
C PHE A 430 2.42 -6.12 0.89
N LEU A 431 1.63 -5.32 0.14
CA LEU A 431 0.44 -5.80 -0.56
C LEU A 431 0.75 -6.93 -1.53
N VAL A 432 1.93 -6.94 -2.16
CA VAL A 432 2.37 -8.04 -3.03
C VAL A 432 2.29 -9.38 -2.31
N PHE A 433 2.79 -9.47 -1.07
CA PHE A 433 2.72 -10.70 -0.27
C PHE A 433 1.32 -10.94 0.30
N GLN A 434 0.65 -9.88 0.77
CA GLN A 434 -0.71 -9.98 1.33
C GLN A 434 -1.71 -10.52 0.30
N ALA A 435 -1.67 -10.03 -0.94
CA ALA A 435 -2.57 -10.47 -2.00
C ALA A 435 -2.37 -11.94 -2.37
N LEU A 436 -1.13 -12.42 -2.42
CA LEU A 436 -0.82 -13.84 -2.63
C LEU A 436 -1.37 -14.72 -1.50
N LEU A 437 -1.09 -14.34 -0.25
CA LEU A 437 -1.55 -15.07 0.94
C LEU A 437 -3.07 -15.08 1.06
N ALA A 438 -3.72 -13.94 0.85
CA ALA A 438 -5.16 -13.81 0.92
C ALA A 438 -5.88 -14.64 -0.16
N ALA A 439 -5.35 -14.63 -1.39
CA ALA A 439 -5.88 -15.44 -2.48
C ALA A 439 -5.68 -16.94 -2.25
N TYR A 440 -4.53 -17.34 -1.70
CA TYR A 440 -4.29 -18.71 -1.30
C TYR A 440 -5.27 -19.14 -0.20
N ALA A 441 -5.44 -18.31 0.84
CA ALA A 441 -6.39 -18.53 1.92
C ALA A 441 -7.83 -18.67 1.39
N TRP A 442 -8.21 -17.88 0.39
CA TRP A 442 -9.55 -17.92 -0.24
C TRP A 442 -9.85 -19.26 -0.92
N ILE A 443 -8.89 -19.88 -1.61
CA ILE A 443 -9.13 -21.17 -2.25
C ILE A 443 -9.10 -22.34 -1.25
N GLN A 444 -8.48 -22.15 -0.07
CA GLN A 444 -8.38 -23.14 0.99
C GLN A 444 -9.47 -23.02 2.08
N ARG A 445 -10.54 -22.26 1.81
CA ARG A 445 -11.61 -22.01 2.79
C ARG A 445 -12.29 -23.30 3.24
N ASP A 446 -12.39 -23.47 4.56
CA ASP A 446 -13.11 -24.56 5.20
C ASP A 446 -14.14 -24.01 6.20
N ARG A 447 -14.67 -24.86 7.10
CA ARG A 447 -15.65 -24.43 8.11
C ARG A 447 -15.10 -23.35 9.06
N TRP A 448 -13.78 -23.28 9.27
CA TRP A 448 -13.17 -22.29 10.15
C TRP A 448 -13.15 -20.90 9.54
N TRP A 449 -13.16 -20.78 8.20
CA TRP A 449 -13.36 -19.51 7.52
C TRP A 449 -14.71 -18.87 7.92
N ARG A 450 -15.79 -19.67 7.93
CA ARG A 450 -17.12 -19.19 8.32
C ARG A 450 -17.17 -18.76 9.79
N ARG A 451 -16.46 -19.47 10.68
CA ARG A 451 -16.36 -19.11 12.10
C ARG A 451 -15.63 -17.78 12.28
N LEU A 452 -14.53 -17.58 11.55
CA LEU A 452 -13.79 -16.31 11.57
C LEU A 452 -14.67 -15.14 11.11
N LEU A 453 -15.40 -15.30 10.00
CA LEU A 453 -16.32 -14.27 9.51
C LEU A 453 -17.44 -13.96 10.52
N ALA A 454 -17.96 -14.97 11.24
CA ALA A 454 -18.96 -14.75 12.27
C ALA A 454 -18.40 -13.92 13.45
N VAL A 455 -17.15 -14.19 13.86
CA VAL A 455 -16.47 -13.41 14.90
C VAL A 455 -16.26 -11.96 14.45
N GLU A 456 -15.81 -11.76 13.22
CA GLU A 456 -15.63 -10.42 12.66
C GLU A 456 -16.96 -9.66 12.55
N ALA A 457 -18.01 -10.30 12.02
CA ALA A 457 -19.33 -9.69 11.90
C ALA A 457 -19.87 -9.29 13.28
N PHE A 458 -19.72 -10.14 14.29
CA PHE A 458 -20.10 -9.82 15.66
C PHE A 458 -19.29 -8.65 16.22
N ALA A 459 -17.97 -8.64 16.03
CA ALA A 459 -17.11 -7.54 16.45
C ALA A 459 -17.54 -6.21 15.78
N LEU A 460 -17.81 -6.23 14.48
CA LEU A 460 -18.28 -5.06 13.73
C LEU A 460 -19.61 -4.52 14.26
N LEU A 461 -20.58 -5.40 14.55
CA LEU A 461 -21.87 -5.01 15.12
C LEU A 461 -21.73 -4.38 16.51
N VAL A 462 -20.89 -4.98 17.35
CA VAL A 462 -20.62 -4.48 18.71
C VAL A 462 -19.93 -3.11 18.66
N PHE A 463 -18.91 -2.95 17.82
CA PHE A 463 -18.27 -1.64 17.61
C PHE A 463 -19.24 -0.62 17.00
N LEU A 464 -20.07 -1.01 16.02
CA LEU A 464 -21.06 -0.13 15.41
C LEU A 464 -22.05 0.40 16.45
N GLN A 465 -22.56 -0.47 17.32
CA GLN A 465 -23.41 -0.06 18.44
C GLN A 465 -22.69 0.93 19.35
N TRP A 466 -21.42 0.69 19.68
CA TRP A 466 -20.64 1.59 20.52
C TRP A 466 -20.44 2.98 19.89
N TYR A 467 -20.15 3.04 18.59
CA TYR A 467 -20.04 4.30 17.84
C TYR A 467 -21.39 5.02 17.76
N LEU A 468 -22.49 4.32 17.49
CA LEU A 468 -23.85 4.90 17.44
C LEU A 468 -24.28 5.46 18.80
N SER A 469 -24.01 4.75 19.89
CA SER A 469 -24.27 5.24 21.26
C SER A 469 -23.42 6.47 21.59
N ARG A 470 -22.19 6.54 21.07
CA ARG A 470 -21.28 7.66 21.30
C ARG A 470 -21.68 8.94 20.55
N TYR A 471 -21.99 8.85 19.26
CA TYR A 471 -22.20 10.01 18.40
C TYR A 471 -23.68 10.39 18.23
N TYR A 472 -24.59 9.43 18.35
CA TYR A 472 -26.03 9.64 18.16
C TYR A 472 -26.86 9.32 19.41
N HIS A 473 -26.22 8.92 20.53
CA HIS A 473 -26.90 8.55 21.77
C HIS A 473 -27.94 7.42 21.62
N LEU A 474 -27.75 6.55 20.63
CA LEU A 474 -28.63 5.41 20.36
C LEU A 474 -28.21 4.19 21.19
N GLY A 475 -29.08 3.78 22.11
CA GLY A 475 -28.89 2.59 22.96
C GLY A 475 -27.90 2.80 24.12
N GLY A 476 -27.71 1.75 24.92
CA GLY A 476 -26.87 1.79 26.12
C GLY A 476 -25.38 1.94 25.81
N ARG A 477 -24.66 2.72 26.62
CA ARG A 477 -23.22 2.93 26.45
C ARG A 477 -22.42 1.87 27.21
N LEU A 478 -21.99 0.83 26.52
CA LEU A 478 -21.09 -0.17 27.10
C LEU A 478 -19.71 0.44 27.38
N PRO A 479 -19.12 0.20 28.57
CA PRO A 479 -17.72 0.51 28.82
C PRO A 479 -16.82 -0.20 27.80
N PHE A 480 -15.76 0.46 27.35
CA PHE A 480 -14.92 -0.06 26.28
C PHE A 480 -14.32 -1.43 26.59
N PHE A 481 -13.78 -1.63 27.80
CA PHE A 481 -13.23 -2.94 28.18
C PHE A 481 -14.30 -4.04 28.27
N ALA A 482 -15.54 -3.70 28.65
CA ALA A 482 -16.64 -4.66 28.64
C ALA A 482 -17.00 -5.08 27.20
N MET A 483 -17.01 -4.13 26.27
CA MET A 483 -17.21 -4.37 24.85
C MET A 483 -16.12 -5.31 24.27
N ILE A 484 -14.84 -5.02 24.57
CA ILE A 484 -13.72 -5.89 24.15
C ILE A 484 -13.87 -7.29 24.78
N GLY A 485 -14.19 -7.37 26.06
CA GLY A 485 -14.43 -8.64 26.76
C GLY A 485 -15.54 -9.47 26.11
N LEU A 486 -16.64 -8.83 25.69
CA LEU A 486 -17.76 -9.48 25.00
C LEU A 486 -17.33 -10.07 23.65
N ILE A 487 -16.56 -9.31 22.85
CA ILE A 487 -16.04 -9.77 21.56
C ILE A 487 -15.10 -10.97 21.76
N LEU A 488 -14.20 -10.90 22.74
CA LEU A 488 -13.27 -11.99 23.05
C LEU A 488 -13.99 -13.24 23.56
N ALA A 489 -15.01 -13.08 24.41
CA ALA A 489 -15.83 -14.19 24.88
C ALA A 489 -16.56 -14.88 23.72
N PHE A 490 -17.17 -14.11 22.82
CA PHE A 490 -17.82 -14.66 21.62
C PHE A 490 -16.83 -15.39 20.71
N ALA A 491 -15.65 -14.79 20.47
CA ALA A 491 -14.59 -15.43 19.69
C ALA A 491 -14.14 -16.77 20.30
N LEU A 492 -13.94 -16.80 21.63
CA LEU A 492 -13.57 -18.00 22.36
C LEU A 492 -14.63 -19.09 22.22
N LEU A 493 -15.91 -18.74 22.42
CA LEU A 493 -17.03 -19.67 22.26
C LEU A 493 -17.11 -20.24 20.84
N MET A 494 -16.96 -19.40 19.82
CA MET A 494 -17.01 -19.81 18.42
C MET A 494 -15.88 -20.77 18.05
N PHE A 495 -14.65 -20.50 18.50
CA PHE A 495 -13.50 -21.35 18.16
C PHE A 495 -13.40 -22.60 19.03
N LEU A 496 -13.60 -22.52 20.35
CA LEU A 496 -13.58 -23.69 21.24
C LEU A 496 -14.78 -24.61 21.00
N GLY A 497 -15.98 -24.05 20.92
CA GLY A 497 -17.20 -24.80 20.60
C GLY A 497 -17.11 -25.45 19.22
N GLY A 498 -16.57 -24.71 18.25
CA GLY A 498 -16.30 -25.22 16.91
C GLY A 498 -15.31 -26.39 16.87
N TRP A 499 -14.21 -26.29 17.62
CA TRP A 499 -13.22 -27.35 17.73
C TRP A 499 -13.80 -28.62 18.39
N PHE A 500 -14.56 -28.46 19.46
CA PHE A 500 -15.21 -29.57 20.15
C PHE A 500 -16.24 -30.28 19.26
N TRP A 501 -17.02 -29.50 18.52
CA TRP A 501 -17.98 -30.02 17.54
C TRP A 501 -17.31 -30.80 16.41
N ASP A 502 -16.21 -30.27 15.87
CA ASP A 502 -15.45 -30.93 14.81
C ASP A 502 -14.87 -32.27 15.28
N ARG A 503 -14.31 -32.34 16.50
CA ARG A 503 -13.79 -33.57 17.10
C ARG A 503 -14.86 -34.64 17.30
N ARG A 504 -16.05 -34.26 17.78
CA ARG A 504 -17.18 -35.19 17.96
C ARG A 504 -17.67 -35.80 16.65
N ARG A 505 -17.55 -35.07 15.54
CA ARG A 505 -17.97 -35.54 14.20
C ARG A 505 -16.89 -36.33 13.47
N SER A 506 -15.61 -36.19 13.82
CA SER A 506 -14.53 -36.98 13.23
C SER A 506 -14.25 -38.30 13.97
N GLY A 507 -14.82 -38.47 15.17
CA GLY A 507 -14.78 -39.72 15.94
C GLY A 507 -16.02 -40.61 15.75
N ARG A 508 -16.94 -40.23 14.85
CA ARG A 508 -17.98 -41.06 14.25
C ARG A 508 -17.65 -41.18 12.77
#